data_AF-A0A7R9Y2P5-F1
#
_entry.id   AF-A0A7R9Y2P5-F1
#
_cell.length_a   1.000
_cell.length_b   1.000
_cell.length_c   1.000
_cell.angle_alpha   90.00
_cell.angle_beta   90.00
_cell.angle_gamma   90.00
#
_symmetry.space_group_name_H-M   'P 1'
#
loop_
_entity.id
_entity.type
_entity.pdbx_description
1 polymer ?
#
loop_
_entity_poly.entity_id
_entity_poly.type
_entity_poly.pdbx_seq_one_letter_code
_entity_poly.pdbx_strand_id
1 'polypeptide(L)'
;MAGACAPRRSVGAGLVRPCARRTSHARSLARRQVCCCSRAVGGIGAATTAAALEQDGFAVVRSALPAAAVAELRAAADSELARLKARMRKAHAIDVATDEFAFAEVAHRSPLRYDVQLVPPRPRGRTGRVSPTTADALERWVLPADVPDVGAAGTDERHRVVRESVWHRAARAVIGEDAVLHFCGCVTSEPGAIAQSLHVDGEHLARDLARGVAHAPPYAVNVFIPLVDTSLALRNGPTEFLPGTHMA
;
A
#
# COMPACT_ATOMS: atom_id res chain seq x y z
N MET A 1 -14.18 -32.75 -58.01
CA MET A 1 -14.27 -31.36 -57.53
C MET A 1 -14.31 -31.43 -56.01
N ALA A 2 -13.16 -31.30 -55.32
CA ALA A 2 -12.49 -30.06 -54.89
C ALA A 2 -13.43 -29.19 -54.01
N GLY A 3 -13.10 -28.79 -52.78
CA GLY A 3 -11.87 -28.90 -51.99
C GLY A 3 -12.12 -28.40 -50.55
N ALA A 4 -11.15 -28.68 -49.68
CA ALA A 4 -11.09 -28.28 -48.27
C ALA A 4 -10.82 -26.78 -48.07
N CYS A 5 -11.20 -26.23 -46.90
CA CYS A 5 -10.50 -25.07 -46.32
C CYS A 5 -10.66 -24.99 -44.79
N ALA A 6 -9.55 -24.65 -44.12
CA ALA A 6 -9.20 -24.80 -42.70
C ALA A 6 -9.74 -23.65 -41.79
N PRO A 7 -9.57 -23.72 -40.45
CA PRO A 7 -10.13 -22.73 -39.51
C PRO A 7 -9.29 -21.44 -39.45
N ARG A 8 -9.96 -20.28 -39.44
CA ARG A 8 -9.33 -18.98 -39.20
C ARG A 8 -9.13 -18.74 -37.71
N ARG A 9 -7.87 -18.50 -37.33
CA ARG A 9 -7.47 -17.83 -36.09
C ARG A 9 -8.03 -16.41 -36.06
N SER A 10 -8.72 -16.01 -34.99
CA SER A 10 -8.90 -14.60 -34.64
C SER A 10 -8.00 -14.27 -33.46
N VAL A 11 -6.94 -13.51 -33.75
CA VAL A 11 -6.14 -12.79 -32.76
C VAL A 11 -6.93 -11.53 -32.42
N GLY A 12 -7.66 -11.56 -31.30
CA GLY A 12 -8.38 -10.40 -30.79
C GLY A 12 -7.47 -9.57 -29.89
N ALA A 13 -6.80 -8.57 -30.47
CA ALA A 13 -6.12 -7.52 -29.73
C ALA A 13 -7.12 -6.76 -28.84
N GLY A 14 -7.06 -7.00 -27.53
CA GLY A 14 -7.83 -6.27 -26.53
C GLY A 14 -7.28 -4.85 -26.35
N LEU A 15 -7.76 -3.91 -27.18
CA LEU A 15 -7.58 -2.48 -26.97
C LEU A 15 -8.35 -2.05 -25.70
N VAL A 16 -7.63 -1.93 -24.58
CA VAL A 16 -8.14 -1.28 -23.37
C VAL A 16 -8.32 0.20 -23.67
N ARG A 17 -9.57 0.67 -23.69
CA ARG A 17 -9.90 2.09 -23.86
C ARG A 17 -9.46 2.90 -22.63
N PRO A 18 -8.77 4.05 -22.79
CA PRO A 18 -8.44 4.92 -21.66
C PRO A 18 -9.69 5.56 -21.05
N CYS A 19 -9.70 5.67 -19.72
CA CYS A 19 -10.68 6.43 -18.97
C CYS A 19 -10.51 7.93 -19.25
N ALA A 20 -11.41 8.49 -20.06
CA ALA A 20 -11.53 9.93 -20.25
C ALA A 20 -12.93 10.37 -19.83
N ARG A 21 -13.12 10.75 -18.56
CA ARG A 21 -14.20 11.66 -18.20
C ARG A 21 -13.68 13.08 -18.40
N ARG A 22 -14.17 13.74 -19.46
CA ARG A 22 -14.06 15.18 -19.62
C ARG A 22 -15.03 15.83 -18.64
N THR A 23 -14.55 16.49 -17.61
CA THR A 23 -15.26 17.60 -16.97
C THR A 23 -14.60 18.89 -17.42
N SER A 24 -15.38 19.70 -18.11
CA SER A 24 -15.01 21.05 -18.55
C SER A 24 -14.97 21.99 -17.35
N HIS A 25 -13.79 22.52 -17.03
CA HIS A 25 -13.47 23.88 -16.52
C HIS A 25 -12.25 23.82 -15.57
N ALA A 26 -11.06 23.89 -16.16
CA ALA A 26 -9.84 24.51 -15.60
C ALA A 26 -8.67 24.20 -16.55
N ARG A 27 -8.26 25.18 -17.36
CA ARG A 27 -7.02 25.08 -18.14
C ARG A 27 -5.86 25.60 -17.28
N SER A 28 -5.16 24.69 -16.61
CA SER A 28 -3.70 24.60 -16.45
C SER A 28 -3.40 23.58 -15.34
N LEU A 29 -2.37 22.74 -15.53
CA LEU A 29 -2.06 21.53 -14.74
C LEU A 29 -2.94 20.29 -15.03
N ALA A 30 -3.09 19.94 -16.31
CA ALA A 30 -3.49 18.58 -16.69
C ALA A 30 -2.34 17.57 -16.44
N ARG A 31 -1.90 17.41 -15.18
CA ARG A 31 -1.12 16.22 -14.78
C ARG A 31 -2.10 15.06 -14.77
N ARG A 32 -1.83 14.04 -15.59
CA ARG A 32 -2.72 12.88 -15.75
C ARG A 32 -2.79 12.14 -14.42
N GLN A 33 -3.90 12.29 -13.71
CA GLN A 33 -4.22 11.42 -12.58
C GLN A 33 -4.35 10.00 -13.10
N VAL A 34 -3.60 9.07 -12.51
CA VAL A 34 -3.58 7.67 -12.92
C VAL A 34 -4.14 6.83 -11.79
N CYS A 35 -5.23 6.12 -12.06
CA CYS A 35 -5.73 5.06 -11.19
C CYS A 35 -4.72 3.90 -11.21
N CYS A 36 -4.42 3.31 -10.04
CA CYS A 36 -3.48 2.19 -9.90
C CYS A 36 -3.77 1.00 -10.86
N CYS A 37 -5.02 0.87 -11.32
CA CYS A 37 -5.46 -0.18 -12.21
C CYS A 37 -4.92 -0.06 -13.65
N SER A 38 -4.57 1.14 -14.12
CA SER A 38 -4.29 1.40 -15.55
C SER A 38 -2.82 1.35 -15.95
N ARG A 39 -1.89 1.25 -14.99
CA ARG A 39 -0.42 1.27 -15.24
C ARG A 39 0.34 0.06 -14.68
N ALA A 40 -0.36 -1.02 -14.38
CA ALA A 40 0.28 -2.21 -13.84
C ALA A 40 1.06 -2.95 -14.94
N VAL A 41 2.38 -2.90 -14.86
CA VAL A 41 3.28 -3.68 -15.71
C VAL A 41 3.39 -5.09 -15.10
N GLY A 42 3.17 -6.13 -15.89
CA GLY A 42 3.27 -7.52 -15.42
C GLY A 42 4.73 -7.99 -15.37
N GLY A 43 5.11 -8.73 -14.33
CA GLY A 43 6.40 -9.43 -14.27
C GLY A 43 7.62 -8.53 -14.05
N ILE A 44 7.51 -7.53 -13.19
CA ILE A 44 8.58 -6.56 -12.96
C ILE A 44 9.56 -7.11 -11.90
N GLY A 45 10.85 -7.20 -12.23
CA GLY A 45 11.90 -7.44 -11.23
C GLY A 45 12.17 -6.20 -10.37
N ALA A 46 12.83 -6.38 -9.23
CA ALA A 46 13.07 -5.30 -8.25
C ALA A 46 13.71 -4.04 -8.87
N ALA A 47 14.66 -4.19 -9.80
CA ALA A 47 15.33 -3.07 -10.45
C ALA A 47 14.38 -2.20 -11.28
N THR A 48 13.46 -2.81 -12.03
CA THR A 48 12.47 -2.07 -12.82
C THR A 48 11.40 -1.44 -11.93
N THR A 49 11.05 -2.07 -10.80
CA THR A 49 10.18 -1.46 -9.79
C THR A 49 10.86 -0.25 -9.14
N ALA A 50 12.15 -0.34 -8.82
CA ALA A 50 12.94 0.78 -8.30
C ALA A 50 12.99 1.95 -9.30
N ALA A 51 13.29 1.67 -10.58
CA ALA A 51 13.29 2.68 -11.62
C ALA A 51 11.92 3.38 -11.79
N ALA A 52 10.81 2.63 -11.68
CA ALA A 52 9.47 3.21 -11.71
C ALA A 52 9.20 4.11 -10.48
N LEU A 53 9.66 3.71 -9.28
CA LEU A 53 9.57 4.54 -8.08
C LEU A 53 10.35 5.85 -8.25
N GLU A 54 11.57 5.80 -8.76
CA GLU A 54 12.39 7.00 -9.01
C GLU A 54 11.78 7.93 -10.05
N GLN A 55 11.23 7.37 -11.15
CA GLN A 55 10.70 8.14 -12.27
C GLN A 55 9.29 8.69 -12.00
N ASP A 56 8.38 7.85 -11.54
CA ASP A 56 6.95 8.17 -11.42
C ASP A 56 6.53 8.48 -9.97
N GLY A 57 7.35 8.17 -8.96
CA GLY A 57 7.01 8.35 -7.54
C GLY A 57 6.10 7.25 -6.97
N PHE A 58 5.69 6.28 -7.80
CA PHE A 58 4.94 5.10 -7.39
C PHE A 58 5.17 3.95 -8.37
N ALA A 59 4.96 2.72 -7.90
CA ALA A 59 4.99 1.53 -8.75
C ALA A 59 3.89 0.54 -8.33
N VAL A 60 3.37 -0.21 -9.30
CA VAL A 60 2.36 -1.26 -9.05
C VAL A 60 2.97 -2.62 -9.35
N VAL A 61 3.11 -3.45 -8.32
CA VAL A 61 3.60 -4.83 -8.43
C VAL A 61 2.41 -5.78 -8.36
N ARG A 62 2.13 -6.49 -9.45
CA ARG A 62 1.09 -7.52 -9.48
C ARG A 62 1.59 -8.81 -8.84
N SER A 63 0.69 -9.52 -8.15
CA SER A 63 0.99 -10.81 -7.53
C SER A 63 2.18 -10.75 -6.57
N ALA A 64 2.31 -9.62 -5.86
CA ALA A 64 3.40 -9.38 -4.91
C ALA A 64 3.36 -10.33 -3.70
N LEU A 65 2.18 -10.85 -3.38
CA LEU A 65 1.96 -11.85 -2.35
C LEU A 65 1.02 -12.97 -2.87
N PRO A 66 1.14 -14.19 -2.33
CA PRO A 66 0.15 -15.24 -2.56
C PRO A 66 -1.24 -14.81 -2.09
N ALA A 67 -2.30 -15.25 -2.80
CA ALA A 67 -3.68 -14.95 -2.43
C ALA A 67 -4.04 -15.42 -1.01
N ALA A 68 -3.47 -16.56 -0.57
CA ALA A 68 -3.64 -17.06 0.80
C ALA A 68 -3.07 -16.08 1.85
N ALA A 69 -1.90 -15.49 1.59
CA ALA A 69 -1.31 -14.49 2.48
C ALA A 69 -2.19 -13.24 2.58
N VAL A 70 -2.72 -12.76 1.45
CA VAL A 70 -3.66 -11.62 1.43
C VAL A 70 -4.93 -11.93 2.23
N ALA A 71 -5.46 -13.15 2.11
CA ALA A 71 -6.64 -13.58 2.87
C ALA A 71 -6.38 -13.65 4.38
N GLU A 72 -5.21 -14.17 4.80
CA GLU A 72 -4.80 -14.19 6.21
C GLU A 72 -4.64 -12.78 6.77
N LEU A 73 -3.95 -11.89 6.04
CA LEU A 73 -3.79 -10.48 6.42
C LEU A 73 -5.14 -9.76 6.52
N ARG A 74 -6.07 -10.06 5.60
CA ARG A 74 -7.42 -9.50 5.64
C ARG A 74 -8.17 -9.95 6.88
N ALA A 75 -8.19 -11.25 7.17
CA ALA A 75 -8.88 -11.79 8.34
C ALA A 75 -8.31 -11.21 9.65
N ALA A 76 -6.99 -11.04 9.74
CA ALA A 76 -6.32 -10.40 10.86
C ALA A 76 -6.70 -8.93 11.03
N ALA A 77 -6.76 -8.16 9.94
CA ALA A 77 -7.16 -6.76 9.96
C ALA A 77 -8.64 -6.59 10.35
N ASP A 78 -9.54 -7.40 9.79
CA ASP A 78 -10.97 -7.37 10.11
C ASP A 78 -11.21 -7.69 11.59
N SER A 79 -10.53 -8.72 12.12
CA SER A 79 -10.64 -9.11 13.52
C SER A 79 -10.19 -8.00 14.47
N GLU A 80 -9.06 -7.35 14.16
CA GLU A 80 -8.51 -6.27 14.99
C GLU A 80 -9.38 -5.01 14.92
N LEU A 81 -9.87 -4.65 13.73
CA LEU A 81 -10.78 -3.52 13.57
C LEU A 81 -12.09 -3.75 14.35
N ALA A 82 -12.68 -4.94 14.24
CA ALA A 82 -13.90 -5.28 14.99
C ALA A 82 -13.70 -5.17 16.50
N ARG A 83 -12.55 -5.66 17.00
CA ARG A 83 -12.15 -5.55 18.41
C ARG A 83 -12.03 -4.08 18.86
N LEU A 84 -11.37 -3.24 18.06
CA LEU A 84 -11.19 -1.82 18.37
C LEU A 84 -12.51 -1.05 18.35
N LYS A 85 -13.36 -1.28 17.34
CA LYS A 85 -14.72 -0.72 17.29
C LYS A 85 -15.55 -1.08 18.51
N ALA A 86 -15.54 -2.36 18.91
CA ALA A 86 -16.23 -2.82 20.11
C ALA A 86 -15.70 -2.14 21.38
N ARG A 87 -14.37 -1.96 21.49
CA ARG A 87 -13.73 -1.27 22.62
C ARG A 87 -14.12 0.20 22.68
N MET A 88 -14.06 0.91 21.55
CA MET A 88 -14.42 2.34 21.46
C MET A 88 -15.88 2.56 21.87
N ARG A 89 -16.80 1.76 21.35
CA ARG A 89 -18.21 1.82 21.72
C ARG A 89 -18.44 1.53 23.20
N LYS A 90 -17.83 0.47 23.74
CA LYS A 90 -18.08 0.04 25.13
C LYS A 90 -17.41 0.94 26.17
N ALA A 91 -16.18 1.38 25.94
CA ALA A 91 -15.38 2.08 26.93
C ALA A 91 -15.49 3.61 26.83
N HIS A 92 -15.81 4.14 25.65
CA HIS A 92 -15.75 5.58 25.38
C HIS A 92 -17.05 6.14 24.79
N ALA A 93 -18.06 5.30 24.52
CA ALA A 93 -19.30 5.70 23.84
C ALA A 93 -19.08 6.42 22.49
N ILE A 94 -17.95 6.13 21.83
CA ILE A 94 -17.58 6.70 20.53
C ILE A 94 -18.27 5.90 19.42
N ASP A 95 -18.95 6.62 18.52
CA ASP A 95 -19.38 6.12 17.22
C ASP A 95 -18.32 6.44 16.16
N VAL A 96 -17.63 5.40 15.70
CA VAL A 96 -16.55 5.50 14.71
C VAL A 96 -16.99 6.07 13.35
N ALA A 97 -18.29 6.11 13.07
CA ALA A 97 -18.81 6.65 11.82
C ALA A 97 -18.91 8.18 11.85
N THR A 98 -19.12 8.77 13.02
CA THR A 98 -19.46 10.20 13.17
C THR A 98 -18.50 10.97 14.02
N ASP A 99 -17.88 10.33 15.00
CA ASP A 99 -17.08 11.00 16.02
C ASP A 99 -15.61 11.07 15.61
N GLU A 100 -14.95 12.18 15.95
CA GLU A 100 -13.50 12.31 15.82
C GLU A 100 -12.79 11.65 17.00
N PHE A 101 -11.72 10.91 16.72
CA PHE A 101 -10.92 10.25 17.74
C PHE A 101 -9.47 10.05 17.28
N ALA A 102 -8.55 10.01 18.24
CA ALA A 102 -7.14 9.72 17.99
C ALA A 102 -6.58 8.87 19.14
N PHE A 103 -6.61 7.56 18.97
CA PHE A 103 -5.93 6.62 19.87
C PHE A 103 -4.62 6.15 19.24
N ALA A 104 -3.71 5.65 20.06
CA ALA A 104 -2.44 5.10 19.58
C ALA A 104 -2.68 3.92 18.62
N GLU A 105 -3.71 3.11 18.85
CA GLU A 105 -4.00 1.93 18.03
C GLU A 105 -4.93 2.22 16.85
N VAL A 106 -5.70 3.31 16.90
CA VAL A 106 -6.66 3.66 15.85
C VAL A 106 -6.89 5.16 15.78
N ALA A 107 -6.73 5.72 14.60
CA ALA A 107 -6.86 7.15 14.37
C ALA A 107 -7.92 7.44 13.31
N HIS A 108 -8.81 8.39 13.62
CA HIS A 108 -9.74 8.96 12.64
C HIS A 108 -8.96 9.77 11.60
N ARG A 109 -9.27 9.54 10.31
CA ARG A 109 -8.72 10.34 9.20
C ARG A 109 -9.78 11.26 8.61
N SER A 110 -10.96 10.70 8.37
CA SER A 110 -12.15 11.37 7.87
C SER A 110 -13.36 10.51 8.22
N PRO A 111 -14.60 11.03 8.13
CA PRO A 111 -15.78 10.20 8.35
C PRO A 111 -15.69 8.89 7.55
N LEU A 112 -15.96 7.77 8.24
CA LEU A 112 -15.93 6.42 7.66
C LEU A 112 -14.54 5.92 7.17
N ARG A 113 -13.44 6.62 7.50
CA ARG A 113 -12.06 6.23 7.17
C ARG A 113 -11.14 6.35 8.38
N TYR A 114 -10.39 5.30 8.64
CA TYR A 114 -9.53 5.22 9.82
C TYR A 114 -8.31 4.35 9.56
N ASP A 115 -7.23 4.71 10.25
CA ASP A 115 -6.01 3.94 10.29
C ASP A 115 -6.00 3.08 11.53
N VAL A 116 -5.75 1.79 11.34
CA VAL A 116 -5.57 0.82 12.41
C VAL A 116 -4.09 0.47 12.46
N GLN A 117 -3.43 0.76 13.57
CA GLN A 117 -2.06 0.33 13.77
C GLN A 117 -2.05 -1.15 14.14
N LEU A 118 -1.50 -1.99 13.26
CA LEU A 118 -1.47 -3.44 13.45
C LEU A 118 -0.23 -3.87 14.25
N VAL A 119 0.84 -3.06 14.22
CA VAL A 119 2.04 -3.25 15.05
C VAL A 119 2.18 -2.07 16.01
N PRO A 120 1.99 -2.24 17.32
CA PRO A 120 2.12 -1.15 18.27
C PRO A 120 3.56 -0.66 18.23
N PRO A 121 3.81 0.66 18.30
CA PRO A 121 5.17 1.14 18.45
C PRO A 121 5.68 0.55 19.76
N ARG A 122 6.84 -0.11 19.81
CA ARG A 122 7.40 -0.62 21.08
C ARG A 122 7.61 0.59 22.01
N PRO A 123 6.78 0.85 23.03
CA PRO A 123 7.05 1.96 23.95
C PRO A 123 8.02 1.41 24.99
N ARG A 124 8.95 2.24 25.47
CA ARG A 124 9.60 1.95 26.76
C ARG A 124 8.50 1.92 27.83
N GLY A 125 8.02 0.73 28.20
CA GLY A 125 7.25 0.50 29.43
C GLY A 125 5.73 0.24 29.34
N ARG A 126 5.07 0.24 28.17
CA ARG A 126 3.66 -0.22 28.06
C ARG A 126 3.43 -1.06 26.80
N THR A 127 3.00 -2.30 26.97
CA THR A 127 2.66 -3.19 25.85
C THR A 127 1.24 -2.88 25.37
N GLY A 128 1.10 -2.23 24.21
CA GLY A 128 -0.15 -2.29 23.47
C GLY A 128 -0.42 -3.75 23.11
N ARG A 129 -1.57 -4.32 23.52
CA ARG A 129 -1.94 -5.68 23.12
C ARG A 129 -2.67 -5.62 21.77
N VAL A 130 -2.01 -6.14 20.74
CA VAL A 130 -2.66 -6.59 19.50
C VAL A 130 -3.31 -7.95 19.77
N SER A 131 -4.36 -8.29 19.03
CA SER A 131 -4.83 -9.69 19.01
C SER A 131 -3.68 -10.65 18.64
N PRO A 132 -3.54 -11.81 19.30
CA PRO A 132 -2.56 -12.84 18.92
C PRO A 132 -2.65 -13.23 17.45
N THR A 133 -3.87 -13.33 16.90
CA THR A 133 -4.11 -13.67 15.49
C THR A 133 -3.54 -12.64 14.51
N THR A 134 -3.57 -11.36 14.90
CA THR A 134 -3.07 -10.25 14.09
C THR A 134 -1.55 -10.14 14.21
N ALA A 135 -1.00 -10.31 15.42
CA ALA A 135 0.43 -10.39 15.63
C ALA A 135 1.06 -11.55 14.82
N ASP A 136 0.44 -12.74 14.86
CA ASP A 136 0.92 -13.92 14.13
C ASP A 136 0.89 -13.71 12.61
N ALA A 137 -0.15 -13.07 12.07
CA ALA A 137 -0.25 -12.79 10.64
C ALA A 137 0.78 -11.75 10.18
N LEU A 138 1.03 -10.71 10.98
CA LEU A 138 2.01 -9.67 10.67
C LEU A 138 3.44 -10.17 10.81
N GLU A 139 3.74 -10.94 11.84
CA GLU A 139 5.05 -11.57 12.02
C GLU A 139 5.33 -12.54 10.87
N ARG A 140 4.31 -13.28 10.43
CA ARG A 140 4.43 -14.22 9.31
C ARG A 140 4.66 -13.54 7.96
N TRP A 141 4.02 -12.40 7.70
CA TRP A 141 3.92 -11.85 6.34
C TRP A 141 4.42 -10.42 6.14
N VAL A 142 4.76 -9.69 7.21
CA VAL A 142 5.01 -8.23 7.11
C VAL A 142 6.25 -7.78 7.86
N LEU A 143 6.50 -8.32 9.05
CA LEU A 143 7.66 -7.91 9.85
C LEU A 143 8.90 -8.71 9.42
N PRO A 144 9.91 -8.10 8.77
CA PRO A 144 11.24 -8.67 8.85
C PRO A 144 11.64 -8.57 10.32
N ALA A 145 11.88 -9.70 11.00
CA ALA A 145 12.49 -9.63 12.32
C ALA A 145 13.76 -8.77 12.21
N ASP A 146 13.99 -7.93 13.23
CA ASP A 146 15.13 -7.02 13.44
C ASP A 146 16.49 -7.75 13.51
N VAL A 147 16.68 -8.83 12.75
CA VAL A 147 17.78 -9.77 12.85
C VAL A 147 18.89 -9.27 11.93
N PRO A 148 20.02 -8.82 12.49
CA PRO A 148 21.24 -8.60 11.73
C PRO A 148 21.53 -9.85 10.91
N ASP A 149 22.18 -9.68 9.76
CA ASP A 149 22.65 -10.79 8.94
C ASP A 149 23.70 -11.62 9.69
N VAL A 150 23.26 -12.45 10.63
CA VAL A 150 24.06 -13.49 11.27
C VAL A 150 23.67 -14.79 10.58
N GLY A 151 24.60 -15.32 9.78
CA GLY A 151 24.48 -16.57 9.06
C GLY A 151 24.22 -17.79 9.95
N ALA A 152 23.03 -17.86 10.53
CA ALA A 152 22.55 -18.95 11.35
C ALA A 152 21.44 -19.67 10.60
N ALA A 153 21.74 -20.91 10.23
CA ALA A 153 20.80 -21.88 9.71
C ALA A 153 19.55 -21.95 10.61
N GLY A 154 18.41 -21.52 10.08
CA GLY A 154 17.14 -21.53 10.80
C GLY A 154 16.16 -20.40 10.50
N THR A 155 16.38 -19.59 9.45
CA THR A 155 15.42 -18.54 9.07
C THR A 155 14.13 -19.18 8.53
N ASP A 156 13.09 -19.12 9.36
CA ASP A 156 11.70 -19.46 9.08
C ASP A 156 11.31 -19.00 7.66
N GLU A 157 10.79 -19.91 6.83
CA GLU A 157 10.34 -19.67 5.45
C GLU A 157 9.40 -18.45 5.34
N ARG A 158 8.78 -18.09 6.46
CA ARG A 158 7.90 -16.94 6.69
C ARG A 158 8.59 -15.58 6.46
N HIS A 159 9.82 -15.39 6.95
CA HIS A 159 10.54 -14.11 6.76
C HIS A 159 11.17 -13.98 5.37
N ARG A 160 11.35 -15.12 4.69
CA ARG A 160 11.87 -15.19 3.35
C ARG A 160 10.96 -14.48 2.35
N VAL A 161 9.64 -14.64 2.47
CA VAL A 161 8.66 -14.07 1.53
C VAL A 161 8.75 -12.54 1.48
N VAL A 162 8.83 -11.87 2.64
CA VAL A 162 9.01 -10.42 2.70
C VAL A 162 10.38 -10.01 2.16
N ARG A 163 11.46 -10.63 2.66
CA ARG A 163 12.84 -10.28 2.29
C ARG A 163 13.12 -10.45 0.81
N GLU A 164 12.55 -11.50 0.20
CA GLU A 164 12.70 -11.81 -1.22
C GLU A 164 11.67 -11.14 -2.11
N SER A 165 10.65 -10.49 -1.54
CA SER A 165 9.63 -9.80 -2.31
C SER A 165 10.23 -8.71 -3.20
N VAL A 166 9.61 -8.53 -4.36
CA VAL A 166 10.00 -7.51 -5.33
C VAL A 166 9.93 -6.11 -4.73
N TRP A 167 8.89 -5.83 -3.93
CA TRP A 167 8.69 -4.51 -3.32
C TRP A 167 9.74 -4.22 -2.25
N HIS A 168 10.15 -5.21 -1.44
CA HIS A 168 11.15 -5.01 -0.40
C HIS A 168 12.53 -4.73 -0.99
N ARG A 169 12.92 -5.52 -2.01
CA ARG A 169 14.17 -5.31 -2.74
C ARG A 169 14.18 -3.98 -3.49
N ALA A 170 13.06 -3.58 -4.09
CA ALA A 170 12.94 -2.29 -4.75
C ALA A 170 13.03 -1.12 -3.75
N ALA A 171 12.39 -1.24 -2.58
CA ALA A 171 12.52 -0.23 -1.52
C ALA A 171 13.98 -0.07 -1.10
N ARG A 172 14.70 -1.17 -0.79
CA ARG A 172 16.12 -1.09 -0.39
C ARG A 172 17.02 -0.52 -1.48
N ALA A 173 16.72 -0.79 -2.76
CA ALA A 173 17.43 -0.16 -3.87
C ALA A 173 17.24 1.36 -3.94
N VAL A 174 16.07 1.87 -3.55
CA VAL A 174 15.72 3.32 -3.63
C VAL A 174 16.13 4.09 -2.38
N ILE A 175 15.84 3.55 -1.18
CA ILE A 175 16.05 4.26 0.10
C ILE A 175 17.28 3.81 0.88
N GLY A 176 17.94 2.73 0.45
CA GLY A 176 19.15 2.21 1.10
C GLY A 176 18.98 0.80 1.69
N GLU A 177 20.09 0.07 1.79
CA GLU A 177 20.13 -1.28 2.33
C GLU A 177 19.79 -1.32 3.84
N ASP A 178 19.96 -0.22 4.55
CA ASP A 178 19.63 -0.04 5.96
C ASP A 178 18.16 0.35 6.21
N ALA A 179 17.32 0.31 5.17
CA ALA A 179 15.88 0.55 5.30
C ALA A 179 15.25 -0.35 6.37
N VAL A 180 14.52 0.28 7.30
CA VAL A 180 13.76 -0.38 8.36
C VAL A 180 12.27 -0.11 8.20
N LEU A 181 11.44 -1.03 8.70
CA LEU A 181 10.01 -0.82 8.75
C LEU A 181 9.68 0.25 9.79
N HIS A 182 9.21 1.41 9.32
CA HIS A 182 8.82 2.52 10.20
C HIS A 182 7.42 2.32 10.80
N PHE A 183 6.46 1.91 9.98
CA PHE A 183 5.07 1.76 10.39
C PHE A 183 4.40 0.60 9.65
N CYS A 184 3.51 -0.11 10.35
CA CYS A 184 2.64 -1.12 9.77
C CYS A 184 1.23 -0.99 10.33
N GLY A 185 0.27 -0.82 9.43
CA GLY A 185 -1.13 -0.66 9.76
C GLY A 185 -2.04 -1.03 8.60
N CYS A 186 -3.33 -0.92 8.85
CA CYS A 186 -4.38 -1.08 7.86
C CYS A 186 -5.17 0.21 7.76
N VAL A 187 -5.29 0.72 6.54
CA VAL A 187 -6.22 1.82 6.24
C VAL A 187 -7.53 1.19 5.80
N THR A 188 -8.62 1.54 6.48
CA THR A 188 -9.96 1.07 6.12
C THR A 188 -10.82 2.22 5.63
N SER A 189 -11.57 1.98 4.56
CA SER A 189 -12.62 2.88 4.06
C SER A 189 -13.94 2.13 4.02
N GLU A 190 -14.92 2.62 4.77
CA GLU A 190 -16.26 2.03 4.80
C GLU A 190 -17.13 2.56 3.66
N PRO A 191 -18.22 1.86 3.30
CA PRO A 191 -19.18 2.36 2.33
C PRO A 191 -19.67 3.76 2.68
N GLY A 192 -19.53 4.70 1.74
CA GLY A 192 -19.87 6.12 1.94
C GLY A 192 -18.69 7.02 2.32
N ALA A 193 -17.51 6.47 2.58
CA ALA A 193 -16.30 7.27 2.75
C ALA A 193 -16.01 8.12 1.51
N ILE A 194 -15.65 9.38 1.72
CA ILE A 194 -15.34 10.32 0.65
C ILE A 194 -13.88 10.20 0.20
N ALA A 195 -13.59 10.73 -0.99
CA ALA A 195 -12.22 10.85 -1.49
C ALA A 195 -11.42 11.81 -0.59
N GLN A 196 -10.17 11.45 -0.29
CA GLN A 196 -9.26 12.32 0.45
C GLN A 196 -8.79 13.48 -0.44
N SER A 197 -8.44 14.61 0.19
CA SER A 197 -7.71 15.66 -0.50
C SER A 197 -6.36 15.14 -0.97
N LEU A 198 -5.85 15.73 -2.06
CA LEU A 198 -4.50 15.44 -2.53
C LEU A 198 -3.49 15.79 -1.43
N HIS A 199 -2.61 14.84 -1.08
CA HIS A 199 -1.58 15.01 -0.06
C HIS A 199 -0.37 14.13 -0.34
N VAL A 200 0.70 14.36 0.41
CA VAL A 200 1.87 13.47 0.53
C VAL A 200 1.89 12.89 1.94
N ASP A 201 2.34 11.64 2.08
CA ASP A 201 2.35 10.96 3.38
C ASP A 201 3.49 11.43 4.30
N GLY A 202 4.57 11.98 3.72
CA GLY A 202 5.73 12.50 4.44
C GLY A 202 6.21 13.81 3.85
N GLU A 203 6.78 14.67 4.69
CA GLU A 203 7.33 15.96 4.28
C GLU A 203 8.68 15.80 3.56
N HIS A 204 9.04 16.78 2.72
CA HIS A 204 10.40 16.88 2.20
C HIS A 204 11.37 17.28 3.33
N LEU A 205 12.53 16.64 3.39
CA LEU A 205 13.54 16.95 4.39
C LEU A 205 14.15 18.34 4.10
N ALA A 206 13.74 19.33 4.89
CA ALA A 206 14.12 20.74 4.73
C ALA A 206 15.65 20.99 4.78
N ARG A 207 16.42 20.08 5.39
CA ARG A 207 17.89 20.22 5.54
C ARG A 207 18.65 20.13 4.22
N ASP A 208 18.11 19.47 3.20
CA ASP A 208 18.81 19.28 1.92
C ASP A 208 18.59 20.45 0.95
N LEU A 209 17.43 21.12 1.04
CA LEU A 209 17.16 22.36 0.32
C LEU A 209 18.12 23.48 0.76
N ALA A 210 18.45 23.55 2.05
CA ALA A 210 19.42 24.50 2.61
C ALA A 210 20.86 24.30 2.09
N ARG A 211 21.16 23.14 1.49
CA ARG A 211 22.46 22.80 0.88
C ARG A 211 22.47 23.01 -0.64
N GLY A 212 21.42 23.60 -1.21
CA GLY A 212 21.30 23.84 -2.65
C GLY A 212 20.99 22.57 -3.46
N VAL A 213 20.57 21.48 -2.80
CA VAL A 213 20.09 20.28 -3.51
C VAL A 213 18.66 20.55 -3.95
N ALA A 214 18.39 20.41 -5.26
CA ALA A 214 17.06 20.65 -5.81
C ALA A 214 16.00 19.73 -5.20
N HIS A 215 16.36 18.47 -4.93
CA HIS A 215 15.50 17.47 -4.27
C HIS A 215 16.34 16.52 -3.40
N ALA A 216 15.91 16.31 -2.15
CA ALA A 216 16.50 15.30 -1.27
C ALA A 216 16.29 13.88 -1.84
N PRO A 217 17.22 12.93 -1.59
CA PRO A 217 16.96 11.52 -1.86
C PRO A 217 15.70 11.04 -1.12
N PRO A 218 14.96 10.05 -1.67
CA PRO A 218 13.88 9.41 -0.94
C PRO A 218 14.38 8.81 0.38
N TYR A 219 13.63 9.00 1.47
CA TYR A 219 13.97 8.46 2.80
C TYR A 219 12.93 7.46 3.32
N ALA A 220 11.79 7.35 2.64
CA ALA A 220 10.71 6.44 3.01
C ALA A 220 9.93 6.00 1.75
N VAL A 221 9.39 4.79 1.78
CA VAL A 221 8.49 4.25 0.76
C VAL A 221 7.31 3.59 1.45
N ASN A 222 6.09 3.94 1.02
CA ASN A 222 4.88 3.27 1.47
C ASN A 222 4.53 2.10 0.55
N VAL A 223 4.28 0.94 1.15
CA VAL A 223 3.86 -0.27 0.44
C VAL A 223 2.41 -0.57 0.78
N PHE A 224 1.50 -0.24 -0.15
CA PHE A 224 0.08 -0.53 0.01
C PHE A 224 -0.25 -1.91 -0.56
N ILE A 225 -0.77 -2.78 0.30
CA ILE A 225 -1.24 -4.12 -0.06
C ILE A 225 -2.77 -4.13 0.04
N PRO A 226 -3.49 -4.15 -1.09
CA PRO A 226 -4.94 -4.25 -1.07
C PRO A 226 -5.38 -5.57 -0.42
N LEU A 227 -6.15 -5.48 0.67
CA LEU A 227 -6.76 -6.63 1.37
C LEU A 227 -8.20 -6.92 0.89
N VAL A 228 -8.63 -6.18 -0.13
CA VAL A 228 -9.91 -6.33 -0.82
C VAL A 228 -9.64 -6.62 -2.29
N ASP A 229 -10.61 -7.21 -2.97
CA ASP A 229 -10.52 -7.42 -4.40
C ASP A 229 -10.44 -6.07 -5.14
N THR A 230 -9.33 -5.87 -5.85
CA THR A 230 -9.09 -4.67 -6.67
C THR A 230 -9.77 -4.73 -8.03
N SER A 231 -10.31 -5.88 -8.44
CA SER A 231 -11.19 -5.98 -9.62
C SER A 231 -12.45 -5.12 -9.47
N LEU A 232 -12.84 -4.84 -8.22
CA LEU A 232 -13.94 -3.95 -7.83
C LEU A 232 -13.50 -2.50 -7.64
N ALA A 233 -12.30 -2.10 -8.09
CA ALA A 233 -11.73 -0.78 -7.86
C ALA A 233 -12.71 0.37 -8.14
N LEU A 234 -13.42 0.37 -9.27
CA LEU A 234 -14.37 1.44 -9.60
C LEU A 234 -15.49 1.62 -8.56
N ARG A 235 -15.81 0.58 -7.77
CA ARG A 235 -16.79 0.63 -6.68
C ARG A 235 -16.15 0.94 -5.33
N ASN A 236 -14.93 0.47 -5.10
CA ASN A 236 -14.25 0.55 -3.81
C ASN A 236 -13.37 1.80 -3.64
N GLY A 237 -13.15 2.59 -4.70
CA GLY A 237 -12.39 3.84 -4.65
C GLY A 237 -10.89 3.59 -4.39
N PRO A 238 -10.11 3.16 -5.39
CA PRO A 238 -8.70 2.88 -5.21
C PRO A 238 -7.92 4.16 -4.93
N THR A 239 -6.73 4.03 -4.34
CA THR A 239 -5.79 5.15 -4.25
C THR A 239 -5.44 5.67 -5.65
N GLU A 240 -5.54 6.98 -5.81
CA GLU A 240 -5.17 7.69 -7.02
C GLU A 240 -3.80 8.33 -6.85
N PHE A 241 -2.95 8.21 -7.87
CA PHE A 241 -1.59 8.75 -7.84
C PHE A 241 -1.43 9.84 -8.91
N LEU A 242 -0.58 10.82 -8.60
CA LEU A 242 -0.11 11.82 -9.56
C LEU A 242 1.36 11.53 -9.89
N PRO A 243 1.65 10.91 -11.05
CA PRO A 243 3.02 10.59 -11.42
C PRO A 243 3.94 11.82 -11.42
N GLY A 244 5.14 11.67 -10.86
CA GLY A 244 6.19 12.69 -10.87
C GLY A 244 5.95 13.89 -9.94
N THR A 245 4.98 13.83 -9.02
CA THR A 245 4.80 14.89 -8.01
C THR A 245 5.69 14.71 -6.78
N HIS A 246 6.41 13.58 -6.65
CA HIS A 246 7.42 13.37 -5.61
C HIS A 246 8.67 14.25 -5.80
N MET A 247 8.81 14.87 -6.96
CA MET A 247 9.88 15.83 -7.31
C MET A 247 9.40 17.28 -7.28
N ALA A 248 8.21 17.57 -6.73
CA ALA A 248 7.62 18.91 -6.75
C ALA A 248 7.95 19.70 -5.48
#